data_AF-A0A2M6YV74-F1
#
_entry.id   AF-A0A2M6YV74-F1
#
_cell.length_a   1.000
_cell.length_b   1.000
_cell.length_c   1.000
_cell.angle_alpha   90.00
_cell.angle_beta   90.00
_cell.angle_gamma   90.00
#
_symmetry.space_group_name_H-M   'P 1'
#
loop_
_entity.id
_entity.type
_entity.pdbx_description
1 polymer ?
#
loop_
_entity_poly.entity_id
_entity_poly.type
_entity_poly.pdbx_seq_one_letter_code
_entity_poly.pdbx_strand_id
1 'polypeptide(L)'
;MFKKITSFFLVLLFSLFISTSFSNVFAATLTCSDDLTGKVFISEFSSATNPEWVELMNIDADNSVDLSNCRIAILQRSGSGLSSVAKTLTGSLPRGGFLTFSLDYESLDDAGAVLSFQDSTGTNTYYAVSYGSYTPAQTVHVAVAPSSSQSAQIPDGAGSWNLGDW
;
A
#
# COMPACT_ATOMS: atom_id res chain seq x y z
N MET A 1 -37.14 -42.39 57.25
CA MET A 1 -37.82 -42.03 55.99
C MET A 1 -37.01 -40.92 55.33
N PHE A 2 -35.99 -41.28 54.56
CA PHE A 2 -35.07 -40.34 53.91
C PHE A 2 -35.35 -40.36 52.42
N LYS A 3 -35.68 -39.22 51.81
CA LYS A 3 -35.62 -39.07 50.34
C LYS A 3 -35.57 -37.59 49.92
N LYS A 4 -34.48 -37.30 49.20
CA LYS A 4 -34.31 -36.29 48.14
C LYS A 4 -33.92 -34.85 48.55
N ILE A 5 -32.63 -34.68 48.85
CA ILE A 5 -31.90 -33.43 48.54
C ILE A 5 -30.83 -33.83 47.52
N THR A 6 -31.20 -33.84 46.24
CA THR A 6 -30.25 -34.02 45.14
C THR A 6 -30.95 -33.55 43.88
N SER A 7 -30.71 -32.31 43.48
CA SER A 7 -30.76 -31.82 42.08
C SER A 7 -30.65 -30.29 41.98
N PHE A 8 -29.80 -29.65 42.79
CA PHE A 8 -29.50 -28.21 42.61
C PHE A 8 -28.00 -27.88 42.62
N PHE A 9 -27.16 -28.88 42.34
CA PHE A 9 -25.69 -28.74 42.35
C PHE A 9 -25.01 -29.17 41.05
N LEU A 10 -25.77 -29.38 39.96
CA LEU A 10 -25.22 -29.83 38.68
C LEU A 10 -25.34 -28.81 37.54
N VAL A 11 -25.73 -27.56 37.83
CA VAL A 11 -25.80 -26.50 36.81
C VAL A 11 -24.76 -25.40 37.04
N LEU A 12 -24.07 -25.40 38.20
CA LEU A 12 -23.06 -24.37 38.52
C LEU A 12 -21.63 -24.74 38.12
N LEU A 13 -21.39 -25.94 37.60
CA LEU A 13 -20.05 -26.46 37.29
C LEU A 13 -19.72 -26.48 35.78
N PHE A 14 -20.63 -26.03 34.93
CA PHE A 14 -20.42 -25.95 33.46
C PHE A 14 -20.39 -24.52 32.91
N SER A 15 -20.22 -23.52 33.79
CA SER A 15 -20.17 -22.11 33.40
C SER A 15 -18.81 -21.45 33.67
N LEU A 16 -17.75 -22.22 33.93
CA LEU A 16 -16.45 -21.68 34.35
C LEU A 16 -15.26 -22.08 33.47
N PHE A 17 -15.42 -22.21 32.16
CA PHE A 17 -14.27 -22.24 31.23
C PHE A 17 -14.68 -21.70 29.85
N ILE A 18 -15.20 -20.47 29.79
CA ILE A 18 -14.94 -19.65 28.60
C ILE A 18 -13.61 -18.96 28.90
N SER A 19 -12.52 -19.67 28.69
CA SER A 19 -11.23 -19.04 28.51
C SER A 19 -11.35 -18.21 27.24
N THR A 20 -11.75 -16.95 27.38
CA THR A 20 -11.46 -15.94 26.38
C THR A 20 -9.95 -15.76 26.39
N SER A 21 -9.24 -16.70 25.76
CA SER A 21 -7.96 -16.39 25.16
C SER A 21 -8.27 -15.34 24.10
N PHE A 22 -8.31 -14.08 24.54
CA PHE A 22 -7.93 -12.98 23.69
C PHE A 22 -6.49 -13.32 23.29
N SER A 23 -6.35 -14.08 22.20
CA SER A 23 -5.12 -14.05 21.44
C SER A 23 -4.94 -12.57 21.16
N ASN A 24 -3.98 -11.96 21.86
CA ASN A 24 -3.48 -10.65 21.46
C ASN A 24 -2.99 -10.89 20.03
N VAL A 25 -3.83 -10.57 19.05
CA VAL A 25 -3.42 -10.46 17.67
C VAL A 25 -2.50 -9.26 17.68
N PHE A 26 -1.23 -9.51 18.00
CA PHE A 26 -0.20 -8.53 17.77
C PHE A 26 -0.23 -8.29 16.27
N ALA A 27 -0.77 -7.15 15.85
CA ALA A 27 -0.65 -6.69 14.48
C ALA A 27 0.84 -6.74 14.16
N ALA A 28 1.23 -7.60 13.22
CA ALA A 28 2.63 -7.68 12.83
C ALA A 28 2.95 -6.40 12.05
N THR A 29 4.21 -5.97 12.14
CA THR A 29 4.72 -4.91 11.28
C THR A 29 5.46 -5.58 10.14
N LEU A 30 4.93 -5.44 8.93
CA LEU A 30 5.62 -5.83 7.71
C LEU A 30 6.72 -4.82 7.39
N THR A 31 7.68 -5.24 6.59
CA THR A 31 8.82 -4.45 6.14
C THR A 31 8.95 -4.52 4.62
N CYS A 32 9.77 -3.67 4.01
CA CYS A 32 10.15 -3.83 2.59
C CYS A 32 11.11 -5.00 2.30
N SER A 33 11.28 -5.94 3.24
CA SER A 33 11.86 -7.26 2.93
C SER A 33 10.78 -8.34 2.76
N ASP A 34 9.55 -8.04 3.16
CA ASP A 34 8.37 -8.88 2.92
C ASP A 34 7.79 -8.65 1.51
N ASP A 35 6.90 -9.53 1.08
CA ASP A 35 6.11 -9.31 -0.13
C ASP A 35 4.91 -8.39 0.17
N LEU A 36 4.99 -7.15 -0.32
CA LEU A 36 3.95 -6.13 -0.17
C LEU A 36 2.98 -6.08 -1.37
N THR A 37 3.11 -7.00 -2.32
CA THR A 37 2.23 -7.07 -3.51
C THR A 37 0.78 -7.27 -3.07
N GLY A 38 -0.12 -6.41 -3.55
CA GLY A 38 -1.54 -6.43 -3.18
C GLY A 38 -1.84 -5.98 -1.74
N LYS A 39 -0.84 -5.48 -1.00
CA LYS A 39 -1.00 -4.93 0.36
C LYS A 39 -0.84 -3.42 0.37
N VAL A 40 0.16 -2.92 -0.36
CA VAL A 40 0.43 -1.49 -0.48
C VAL A 40 0.38 -1.10 -1.95
N PHE A 41 -0.26 0.02 -2.25
CA PHE A 41 -0.29 0.57 -3.59
C PHE A 41 -0.16 2.09 -3.57
N ILE A 42 0.07 2.63 -4.75
CA ILE A 42 0.06 4.06 -5.02
C ILE A 42 -1.40 4.46 -5.23
N SER A 43 -1.99 5.19 -4.29
CA SER A 43 -3.42 5.54 -4.30
C SER A 43 -3.68 6.82 -5.05
N GLU A 44 -2.82 7.80 -4.85
CA GLU A 44 -2.92 9.14 -5.43
C GLU A 44 -1.52 9.70 -5.66
N PHE A 45 -1.39 10.67 -6.56
CA PHE A 45 -0.21 11.50 -6.71
C PHE A 45 -0.58 12.84 -7.32
N SER A 46 0.30 13.81 -7.21
CA SER A 46 0.21 15.09 -7.90
C SER A 46 1.40 15.28 -8.80
N SER A 47 1.12 15.56 -10.08
CA SER A 47 2.11 15.86 -11.11
C SER A 47 2.16 17.35 -11.49
N ALA A 48 1.25 18.19 -10.97
CA ALA A 48 1.22 19.63 -11.30
C ALA A 48 1.46 20.55 -10.10
N THR A 49 1.83 20.00 -8.93
CA THR A 49 2.30 20.78 -7.78
C THR A 49 3.82 20.72 -7.66
N ASN A 50 4.43 21.77 -7.11
CA ASN A 50 5.83 21.75 -6.68
C ASN A 50 5.90 21.93 -5.14
N PRO A 51 6.37 20.93 -4.38
CA PRO A 51 6.86 19.63 -4.87
C PRO A 51 5.73 18.74 -5.41
N GLU A 52 6.06 17.86 -6.36
CA GLU A 52 5.22 16.71 -6.71
C GLU A 52 5.08 15.82 -5.47
N TRP A 53 4.04 14.99 -5.41
CA TRP A 53 3.89 14.08 -4.28
C TRP A 53 3.18 12.80 -4.67
N VAL A 54 3.41 11.75 -3.89
CA VAL A 54 2.79 10.44 -4.04
C VAL A 54 2.19 10.00 -2.72
N GLU A 55 0.98 9.47 -2.76
CA GLU A 55 0.32 8.80 -1.66
C GLU A 55 0.45 7.29 -1.79
N LEU A 56 0.88 6.64 -0.70
CA LEU A 56 0.80 5.20 -0.53
C LEU A 56 -0.35 4.86 0.40
N MET A 57 -1.16 3.89 0.01
CA MET A 57 -2.22 3.33 0.84
C MET A 57 -1.92 1.88 1.18
N ASN A 58 -2.06 1.53 2.46
CA ASN A 58 -1.97 0.16 2.94
C ASN A 58 -3.39 -0.41 3.13
N ILE A 59 -3.76 -1.36 2.28
CA ILE A 59 -5.04 -2.08 2.36
C ILE A 59 -4.96 -3.40 3.11
N ASP A 60 -3.78 -3.77 3.62
CA ASP A 60 -3.67 -4.90 4.54
C ASP A 60 -4.51 -4.61 5.80
N ALA A 61 -5.44 -5.52 6.09
CA ALA A 61 -6.40 -5.37 7.17
C ALA A 61 -5.83 -5.76 8.55
N ASP A 62 -4.63 -6.32 8.58
CA ASP A 62 -4.05 -6.96 9.75
C ASP A 62 -2.75 -6.29 10.21
N ASN A 63 -1.98 -5.71 9.27
CA ASN A 63 -0.60 -5.30 9.51
C ASN A 63 -0.34 -3.84 9.13
N SER A 64 0.48 -3.16 9.93
CA SER A 64 1.16 -1.93 9.50
C SER A 64 2.40 -2.27 8.69
N VAL A 65 2.92 -1.31 7.94
CA VAL A 65 4.18 -1.46 7.19
C VAL A 65 5.20 -0.45 7.71
N ASP A 66 6.39 -0.92 8.09
CA ASP A 66 7.56 -0.07 8.25
C ASP A 66 8.16 0.21 6.87
N LEU A 67 8.19 1.48 6.50
CA LEU A 67 8.68 1.92 5.19
C LEU A 67 10.19 2.08 5.13
N SER A 68 10.89 1.79 6.24
CA SER A 68 12.35 1.69 6.24
C SER A 68 12.81 0.69 5.18
N ASN A 69 13.76 1.10 4.34
CA ASN A 69 14.23 0.33 3.18
C ASN A 69 13.18 0.14 2.07
N CYS A 70 12.11 0.93 2.04
CA CYS A 70 11.28 1.09 0.86
C CYS A 70 11.72 2.30 0.04
N ARG A 71 11.31 2.34 -1.23
CA ARG A 71 11.47 3.54 -2.08
C ARG A 71 10.30 3.72 -3.04
N ILE A 72 10.08 4.98 -3.41
CA ILE A 72 9.38 5.32 -4.65
C ILE A 72 10.43 5.49 -5.74
N ALA A 73 10.24 4.85 -6.88
CA ALA A 73 11.11 5.00 -8.04
C ALA A 73 10.30 5.44 -9.27
N ILE A 74 10.85 6.41 -10.00
CA ILE A 74 10.36 6.81 -11.31
C ILE A 74 11.38 6.38 -12.36
N LEU A 75 10.92 5.60 -13.33
CA LEU A 75 11.67 5.30 -14.55
C LEU A 75 11.10 6.16 -15.67
N GLN A 76 11.92 7.04 -16.24
CA GLN A 76 11.54 7.93 -17.34
C GLN A 76 12.18 7.47 -18.64
N ARG A 77 11.44 7.57 -19.73
CA ARG A 77 12.01 7.51 -21.08
C ARG A 77 12.37 8.91 -21.54
N SER A 78 13.67 9.19 -21.65
CA SER A 78 14.18 10.43 -22.24
C SER A 78 14.89 10.12 -23.55
N GLY A 79 14.25 10.45 -24.68
CA GLY A 79 14.74 10.10 -26.02
C GLY A 79 14.86 8.57 -26.19
N SER A 80 16.06 8.09 -26.53
CA SER A 80 16.36 6.66 -26.69
C SER A 80 16.81 5.96 -25.40
N GLY A 81 16.94 6.69 -24.29
CA GLY A 81 17.44 6.17 -23.01
C GLY A 81 16.36 6.01 -21.95
N LEU A 82 16.68 5.25 -20.91
CA LEU A 82 15.91 5.17 -19.68
C LEU A 82 16.72 5.80 -18.55
N SER A 83 16.10 6.71 -17.78
CA SER A 83 16.66 7.28 -16.56
C SER A 83 15.81 6.83 -15.38
N SER A 84 16.42 6.58 -14.22
CA SER A 84 15.68 6.26 -13.02
C SER A 84 16.12 7.13 -11.86
N VAL A 85 15.13 7.71 -11.18
CA VAL A 85 15.27 8.44 -9.92
C VAL A 85 14.49 7.71 -8.84
N ALA A 86 14.97 7.76 -7.61
CA ALA A 86 14.30 7.12 -6.49
C ALA A 86 14.38 7.95 -5.21
N LYS A 87 13.30 7.89 -4.42
CA LYS A 87 13.20 8.48 -3.08
C LYS A 87 13.07 7.36 -2.05
N THR A 88 14.05 7.25 -1.17
CA THR A 88 13.96 6.36 0.00
C THR A 88 12.88 6.87 0.94
N LEU A 89 12.07 5.95 1.45
CA LEU A 89 10.98 6.24 2.38
C LEU A 89 11.42 6.00 3.82
N THR A 90 10.71 6.65 4.74
CA THR A 90 10.83 6.44 6.18
C THR A 90 9.45 6.57 6.81
N GLY A 91 9.30 6.06 8.04
CA GLY A 91 8.04 6.10 8.79
C GLY A 91 7.28 4.79 8.72
N SER A 92 6.11 4.76 9.36
CA SER A 92 5.25 3.59 9.39
C SER A 92 3.90 3.92 8.75
N LEU A 93 3.55 3.14 7.74
CA LEU A 93 2.26 3.20 7.05
C LEU A 93 1.24 2.37 7.85
N PRO A 94 0.26 3.02 8.51
CA PRO A 94 -0.69 2.31 9.36
C PRO A 94 -1.54 1.33 8.56
N ARG A 95 -2.04 0.30 9.25
CA ARG A 95 -3.04 -0.62 8.72
C ARG A 95 -4.30 0.11 8.27
N GLY A 96 -4.71 -0.07 7.02
CA GLY A 96 -5.84 0.66 6.44
C GLY A 96 -5.60 2.17 6.26
N GLY A 97 -4.37 2.64 6.47
CA GLY A 97 -4.00 4.05 6.43
C GLY A 97 -3.27 4.42 5.15
N PHE A 98 -2.96 5.71 5.04
CA PHE A 98 -2.19 6.28 3.94
C PHE A 98 -1.08 7.20 4.44
N LEU A 99 -0.06 7.42 3.62
CA LEU A 99 0.98 8.42 3.82
C LEU A 99 1.35 9.07 2.50
N THR A 100 1.57 10.38 2.54
CA THR A 100 2.01 11.17 1.39
C THR A 100 3.48 11.51 1.47
N PHE A 101 4.19 11.43 0.35
CA PHE A 101 5.62 11.71 0.22
C PHE A 101 5.84 12.74 -0.86
N SER A 102 6.41 13.90 -0.49
CA SER A 102 6.89 14.88 -1.46
C SER A 102 8.09 14.34 -2.23
N LEU A 103 8.08 14.49 -3.54
CA LEU A 103 9.17 14.12 -4.43
C LEU A 103 10.01 15.36 -4.75
N ASP A 104 11.31 15.14 -4.86
CA ASP A 104 12.27 16.22 -5.13
C ASP A 104 12.55 16.37 -6.64
N TYR A 105 11.68 15.79 -7.48
CA TYR A 105 11.80 15.72 -8.93
C TYR A 105 10.42 15.91 -9.57
N GLU A 106 10.37 16.53 -10.76
CA GLU A 106 9.16 16.85 -11.53
C GLU A 106 9.10 15.93 -12.75
N SER A 107 8.28 14.88 -12.72
CA SER A 107 8.22 13.91 -13.82
C SER A 107 7.04 12.95 -13.81
N LEU A 108 6.06 13.18 -12.95
CA LEU A 108 4.91 12.31 -12.86
C LEU A 108 3.95 12.47 -14.05
N ASP A 109 4.07 13.56 -14.81
CA ASP A 109 3.30 13.87 -16.03
C ASP A 109 3.93 13.35 -17.34
N ASP A 110 5.09 12.68 -17.27
CA ASP A 110 5.79 12.20 -18.47
C ASP A 110 5.08 11.00 -19.11
N ALA A 111 4.72 11.12 -20.40
CA ALA A 111 4.04 10.09 -21.21
C ALA A 111 4.89 8.85 -21.57
N GLY A 112 5.99 8.62 -20.85
CA GLY A 112 6.80 7.40 -20.92
C GLY A 112 7.34 6.99 -19.55
N ALA A 113 6.80 7.58 -18.47
CA ALA A 113 7.23 7.31 -17.12
C ALA A 113 6.54 6.07 -16.54
N VAL A 114 7.23 5.45 -15.59
CA VAL A 114 6.73 4.40 -14.72
C VAL A 114 6.98 4.83 -13.29
N LEU A 115 5.91 5.03 -12.54
CA LEU A 115 5.96 5.28 -11.12
C LEU A 115 5.80 3.95 -10.37
N SER A 116 6.67 3.67 -9.41
CA SER A 116 6.69 2.38 -8.73
C SER A 116 7.05 2.46 -7.25
N PHE A 117 6.48 1.55 -6.48
CA PHE A 117 6.80 1.28 -5.09
C PHE A 117 7.62 -0.01 -5.00
N GLN A 118 8.82 0.09 -4.43
CA GLN A 118 9.84 -0.96 -4.50
C GLN A 118 10.57 -1.14 -3.16
N ASP A 119 11.30 -2.24 -3.04
CA ASP A 119 12.35 -2.38 -2.03
C ASP A 119 13.52 -1.42 -2.28
N SER A 120 14.43 -1.29 -1.31
CA SER A 120 15.54 -0.34 -1.36
C SER A 120 16.49 -0.58 -2.53
N THR A 121 16.66 -1.84 -2.95
CA THR A 121 17.56 -2.23 -4.03
C THR A 121 16.91 -2.07 -5.41
N GLY A 122 15.58 -2.01 -5.50
CA GLY A 122 14.81 -2.06 -6.74
C GLY A 122 14.70 -3.45 -7.34
N THR A 123 14.99 -4.48 -6.56
CA THR A 123 14.88 -5.87 -7.03
C THR A 123 13.43 -6.31 -7.02
N ASN A 124 12.68 -5.91 -5.99
CA ASN A 124 11.26 -6.20 -5.87
C ASN A 124 10.44 -4.94 -6.12
N THR A 125 9.51 -5.02 -7.08
CA THR A 125 8.48 -4.00 -7.32
C THR A 125 7.14 -4.54 -6.83
N TYR A 126 6.54 -3.86 -5.86
CA TYR A 126 5.29 -4.30 -5.23
C TYR A 126 4.06 -3.73 -5.94
N TYR A 127 4.21 -2.51 -6.48
CA TYR A 127 3.18 -1.85 -7.28
C TYR A 127 3.84 -0.91 -8.28
N ALA A 128 3.30 -0.84 -9.49
CA ALA A 128 3.75 0.10 -10.50
C ALA A 128 2.62 0.51 -11.44
N VAL A 129 2.64 1.77 -11.83
CA VAL A 129 1.78 2.37 -12.84
C VAL A 129 2.65 3.03 -13.90
N SER A 130 2.30 2.84 -15.17
CA SER A 130 2.99 3.41 -16.33
C SER A 130 2.06 4.27 -17.16
N TYR A 131 2.62 5.28 -17.82
CA TYR A 131 1.84 6.29 -18.56
C TYR A 131 2.23 6.36 -20.04
N GLY A 132 1.22 6.59 -20.87
CA GLY A 132 1.38 6.95 -22.28
C GLY A 132 1.93 5.84 -23.15
N SER A 133 3.17 6.04 -23.62
CA SER A 133 3.80 5.30 -24.71
C SER A 133 4.65 4.12 -24.27
N TYR A 134 4.86 3.93 -22.96
CA TYR A 134 5.68 2.85 -22.43
C TYR A 134 4.87 1.96 -21.48
N THR A 135 4.86 0.66 -21.79
CA THR A 135 4.17 -0.35 -20.98
C THR A 135 5.15 -1.46 -20.62
N PRO A 136 5.81 -1.39 -19.45
CA PRO A 136 6.55 -2.52 -18.91
C PRO A 136 5.61 -3.69 -18.60
N ALA A 137 6.14 -4.91 -18.64
CA ALA A 137 5.40 -6.09 -18.23
C ALA A 137 4.96 -5.98 -16.76
N GLN A 138 3.77 -6.50 -16.44
CA GLN A 138 3.24 -6.58 -15.07
C GLN A 138 3.08 -5.21 -14.36
N THR A 139 2.80 -4.17 -15.13
CA THR A 139 2.46 -2.84 -14.59
C THR A 139 1.02 -2.49 -14.95
N VAL A 140 0.37 -1.73 -14.09
CA VAL A 140 -0.87 -1.04 -14.45
C VAL A 140 -0.50 -0.01 -15.52
N HIS A 141 -1.21 0.00 -16.64
CA HIS A 141 -0.89 0.93 -17.73
C HIS A 141 -2.04 1.85 -18.03
N VAL A 142 -1.76 3.14 -18.05
CA VAL A 142 -2.69 4.18 -18.42
C VAL A 142 -2.21 4.80 -19.72
N ALA A 143 -3.05 4.75 -20.76
CA ALA A 143 -2.68 5.15 -22.11
C ALA A 143 -2.41 6.66 -22.28
N VAL A 144 -2.76 7.45 -21.29
CA VAL A 144 -2.57 8.91 -21.26
C VAL A 144 -1.67 9.26 -20.07
N ALA A 145 -0.95 10.37 -20.20
CA ALA A 145 -0.17 10.90 -19.09
C ALA A 145 -1.03 11.80 -18.19
N PRO A 146 -0.69 11.91 -16.90
CA PRO A 146 -1.30 12.88 -15.99
C PRO A 146 -1.19 14.29 -16.53
N SER A 147 -2.26 15.08 -16.45
CA SER A 147 -2.28 16.47 -16.95
C SER A 147 -2.94 17.46 -15.98
N SER A 148 -3.37 16.96 -14.82
CA SER A 148 -4.10 17.67 -13.79
C SER A 148 -3.28 17.81 -12.51
N SER A 149 -3.84 18.52 -11.54
CA SER A 149 -3.23 18.71 -10.22
C SER A 149 -3.08 17.40 -9.49
N GLN A 150 -4.03 16.48 -9.64
CA GLN A 150 -4.04 15.21 -8.93
C GLN A 150 -4.39 14.06 -9.89
N SER A 151 -3.76 12.89 -9.68
CA SER A 151 -4.05 11.59 -10.31
C SER A 151 -4.25 10.45 -9.27
N ALA A 152 -5.24 9.55 -9.40
CA ALA A 152 -5.71 8.66 -8.33
C ALA A 152 -6.37 7.41 -8.89
N GLN A 153 -6.26 6.33 -8.15
CA GLN A 153 -6.99 5.10 -8.43
C GLN A 153 -8.12 4.87 -7.43
N ILE A 154 -9.11 4.10 -7.87
CA ILE A 154 -10.09 3.53 -6.95
C ILE A 154 -9.33 2.65 -5.94
N PRO A 155 -9.56 2.79 -4.62
CA PRO A 155 -8.85 2.02 -3.60
C PRO A 155 -9.37 0.58 -3.48
N ASP A 156 -9.56 -0.09 -4.62
CA ASP A 156 -9.89 -1.51 -4.73
C ASP A 156 -8.66 -2.36 -5.12
N GLY A 157 -7.51 -1.72 -5.38
CA GLY A 157 -6.28 -2.37 -5.81
C GLY A 157 -6.34 -2.93 -7.23
N ALA A 158 -7.40 -2.65 -8.00
CA ALA A 158 -7.58 -3.16 -9.35
C ALA A 158 -6.78 -2.39 -10.42
N GLY A 159 -6.15 -1.27 -10.05
CA GLY A 159 -5.34 -0.47 -10.97
C GLY A 159 -6.16 0.42 -11.92
N SER A 160 -7.40 0.76 -11.57
CA SER A 160 -8.20 1.68 -12.38
C SER A 160 -7.90 3.13 -12.00
N TRP A 161 -7.25 3.87 -12.90
CA TRP A 161 -6.83 5.25 -12.70
C TRP A 161 -7.76 6.25 -13.37
N ASN A 162 -8.05 7.34 -12.67
CA ASN A 162 -8.49 8.59 -13.25
C ASN A 162 -7.29 9.56 -13.20
N LEU A 163 -7.05 10.32 -14.26
CA LEU A 163 -5.89 11.21 -14.41
C LEU A 163 -6.33 12.69 -14.53
N GLY A 164 -7.31 13.07 -13.72
CA GLY A 164 -7.97 14.38 -13.71
C GLY A 164 -8.22 14.86 -12.28
N ASP A 165 -8.55 16.14 -12.09
CA ASP A 165 -8.93 16.66 -10.77
C ASP A 165 -10.20 15.95 -10.25
N TRP A 166 -10.21 15.53 -8.98
CA TRP A 166 -11.38 14.99 -8.25
C TRP A 166 -12.11 16.04 -7.43
#